data_AF-A0A167I916-F1
#
_entry.id   AF-A0A167I916-F1
#
_cell.length_a   1.000
_cell.length_b   1.000
_cell.length_c   1.000
_cell.angle_alpha   90.00
_cell.angle_beta   90.00
_cell.angle_gamma   90.00
#
_symmetry.space_group_name_H-M   'P 1'
#
loop_
_entity.id
_entity.type
_entity.pdbx_description
1 polymer ?
#
loop_
_entity_poly.entity_id
_entity_poly.type
_entity_poly.pdbx_seq_one_letter_code
_entity_poly.pdbx_strand_id
1 'polypeptide(L)'
;IKVHLDSAQVQMPGHLKGMKLWSLNPQTGLWEEEGDFQHDRSRRSKREERTFLVGNMEIRERRLFNLDVPESRRCYIKVRTYRSERYLPSEQVAGVVVSV
;
A
#
# COMPACT_ATOMS: atom_id res chain seq x y z
N ILE A 1 13.80 4.51 -7.36
CA ILE A 1 13.83 3.13 -6.78
C ILE A 1 12.94 2.22 -7.64
N LYS A 2 13.15 0.90 -7.62
CA LYS A 2 12.21 -0.07 -8.22
C LYS A 2 11.47 -0.80 -7.12
N VAL A 3 10.14 -0.79 -7.17
CA VAL A 3 9.28 -1.58 -6.27
C VAL A 3 8.75 -2.76 -7.05
N HIS A 4 8.88 -3.96 -6.47
CA HIS A 4 8.38 -5.22 -7.03
C HIS A 4 7.30 -5.77 -6.12
N LEU A 5 6.09 -5.97 -6.66
CA LEU A 5 4.97 -6.63 -5.99
C LEU A 5 4.73 -7.99 -6.66
N ASP A 6 4.82 -9.07 -5.87
CA ASP A 6 4.50 -10.42 -6.34
C ASP A 6 2.99 -10.50 -6.63
N SER A 7 2.64 -10.74 -7.90
CA SER A 7 1.23 -10.72 -8.35
C SER A 7 0.41 -11.82 -7.67
N ALA A 8 1.05 -12.91 -7.23
CA ALA A 8 0.37 -13.99 -6.50
C ALA A 8 -0.16 -13.56 -5.13
N GLN A 9 0.32 -12.43 -4.59
CA GLN A 9 -0.20 -11.86 -3.33
C GLN A 9 -1.47 -11.02 -3.54
N VAL A 10 -1.79 -10.64 -4.78
CA VAL A 10 -2.99 -9.88 -5.12
C VAL A 10 -4.12 -10.86 -5.38
N GLN A 11 -4.89 -11.19 -4.35
CA GLN A 11 -5.92 -12.23 -4.41
C GLN A 11 -7.23 -11.77 -5.06
N MET A 12 -7.51 -10.45 -5.05
CA MET A 12 -8.74 -9.91 -5.62
C MET A 12 -8.67 -9.85 -7.15
N PRO A 13 -9.58 -10.52 -7.88
CA PRO A 13 -9.61 -10.46 -9.34
C PRO A 13 -9.76 -9.02 -9.83
N GLY A 14 -8.95 -8.62 -10.81
CA GLY A 14 -8.97 -7.27 -11.40
C GLY A 14 -8.06 -6.25 -10.74
N HIS A 15 -7.63 -6.47 -9.48
CA HIS A 15 -6.76 -5.55 -8.76
C HIS A 15 -5.38 -5.37 -9.38
N LEU A 16 -4.90 -6.39 -10.11
CA LEU A 16 -3.62 -6.34 -10.82
C LEU A 16 -3.51 -5.17 -11.83
N LYS A 17 -4.63 -4.66 -12.34
CA LYS A 17 -4.63 -3.56 -13.32
C LYS A 17 -4.72 -2.16 -12.70
N GLY A 18 -5.20 -2.06 -11.47
CA GLY A 18 -5.46 -0.79 -10.78
C GLY A 18 -4.58 -0.56 -9.54
N MET A 19 -3.66 -1.49 -9.26
CA MET A 19 -2.79 -1.41 -8.10
C MET A 19 -1.88 -0.18 -8.19
N LYS A 20 -1.84 0.59 -7.10
CA LYS A 20 -1.03 1.80 -6.95
C LYS A 20 -0.24 1.77 -5.65
N LEU A 21 0.88 2.50 -5.63
CA LEU A 21 1.55 2.82 -4.38
C LEU A 21 0.99 4.14 -3.83
N TRP A 22 0.67 4.13 -2.54
CA TRP A 22 0.18 5.28 -1.81
C TRP A 22 1.14 5.61 -0.67
N SER A 23 1.30 6.90 -0.33
CA SER A 23 2.00 7.32 0.87
C SER A 23 1.11 8.15 1.79
N LEU A 24 1.23 7.95 3.11
CA LEU A 24 0.52 8.78 4.08
C LEU A 24 1.28 10.09 4.27
N ASN A 25 0.62 11.21 3.97
CA ASN A 25 1.13 12.54 4.26
C ASN A 25 0.95 12.85 5.77
N PRO A 26 2.03 13.03 6.55
CA PRO A 26 1.92 13.24 7.99
C PRO A 26 1.44 14.65 8.37
N GLN A 27 1.45 15.61 7.44
CA GLN A 27 0.92 16.95 7.66
C GLN A 27 -0.61 17.00 7.47
N THR A 28 -1.12 16.33 6.43
CA THR A 28 -2.56 16.39 6.08
C THR A 28 -3.35 15.18 6.58
N GLY A 29 -2.68 14.08 6.91
CA GLY A 29 -3.31 12.81 7.25
C GLY A 29 -3.94 12.08 6.06
N LEU A 30 -3.67 12.52 4.83
CA LEU A 30 -4.24 11.94 3.61
C LEU A 30 -3.27 10.99 2.93
N TRP A 31 -3.82 9.95 2.29
CA TRP A 31 -3.06 9.09 1.37
C TRP A 31 -2.90 9.79 0.01
N GLU A 32 -1.66 9.94 -0.42
CA GLU A 32 -1.26 10.54 -1.69
C GLU A 32 -0.78 9.44 -2.65
N GLU A 33 -1.09 9.56 -3.93
CA GLU A 33 -0.61 8.63 -4.96
C GLU A 33 0.88 8.87 -5.23
N GLU A 34 1.68 7.80 -5.16
CA GLU A 34 3.12 7.84 -5.44
C GLU A 34 3.46 7.28 -6.84
N GLY A 35 2.67 6.32 -7.33
CA GLY A 35 2.85 5.82 -8.69
C GLY A 35 2.12 4.53 -9.03
N ASP A 36 2.15 4.23 -10.31
CA ASP A 36 1.52 3.06 -10.92
C ASP A 36 2.45 1.84 -10.98
N PHE A 37 1.82 0.67 -11.08
CA PHE A 37 2.50 -0.58 -11.38
C PHE A 37 2.18 -1.07 -12.80
N GLN A 38 3.18 -1.67 -13.44
CA GLN A 38 3.02 -2.36 -14.71
C GLN A 38 3.40 -3.84 -14.56
N HIS A 39 2.77 -4.71 -15.35
CA HIS A 39 3.18 -6.12 -15.38
C HIS A 39 4.59 -6.21 -15.98
N ASP A 40 5.49 -6.89 -15.27
CA ASP A 40 6.80 -7.21 -15.81
C ASP A 40 6.65 -8.22 -16.94
N ARG A 41 6.94 -7.78 -18.17
CA ARG A 41 6.88 -8.63 -19.37
C ARG A 41 8.22 -9.30 -19.68
N SER A 42 9.24 -9.13 -18.82
CA SER A 42 10.54 -9.76 -19.05
C SER A 42 10.42 -11.29 -18.90
N ARG A 43 10.67 -12.01 -20.00
CA ARG A 43 10.79 -13.48 -19.98
C ARG A 43 12.09 -13.87 -19.28
N ARG A 44 12.06 -14.00 -17.96
CA ARG A 44 13.18 -14.60 -17.21
C ARG A 44 13.12 -16.12 -17.31
N SER A 45 14.29 -16.76 -17.25
CA SER A 45 14.40 -18.22 -17.37
C SER A 45 13.63 -18.94 -16.26
N LYS A 46 13.34 -20.23 -16.46
CA LYS A 46 12.50 -21.17 -15.67
C LYS A 46 12.56 -21.11 -14.12
N ARG A 47 13.47 -20.34 -13.51
CA ARG A 47 13.66 -20.22 -12.06
C ARG A 47 12.74 -19.18 -11.39
N GLU A 48 12.15 -18.25 -12.14
CA GLU A 48 11.14 -17.30 -11.64
C GLU A 48 9.83 -17.50 -12.41
N GLU A 49 9.01 -18.50 -12.05
CA GLU A 49 7.62 -18.61 -12.56
C GLU A 49 6.69 -17.53 -11.98
N ARG A 50 7.20 -16.62 -11.15
CA ARG A 50 6.42 -15.58 -10.49
C ARG A 50 6.29 -14.35 -11.38
N THR A 51 5.06 -13.90 -11.57
CA THR A 51 4.73 -12.65 -12.26
C THR A 51 4.79 -11.50 -11.28
N PHE A 52 5.44 -10.40 -11.65
CA PHE A 52 5.57 -9.22 -10.81
C PHE A 52 4.87 -8.01 -11.43
N LEU A 53 4.37 -7.17 -10.54
CA LEU A 53 4.02 -5.79 -10.79
C LEU A 53 5.24 -4.92 -10.44
N VAL A 54 5.68 -4.06 -11.36
CA VAL A 54 6.87 -3.23 -11.20
C VAL A 54 6.52 -1.76 -11.38
N GLY A 55 6.94 -0.95 -10.41
CA GLY A 55 6.82 0.50 -10.47
C GLY A 55 8.18 1.18 -10.30
N ASN A 56 8.51 2.09 -11.20
CA ASN A 56 9.70 2.94 -11.12
C ASN A 56 9.27 4.30 -10.54
N MET A 57 9.60 4.56 -9.28
CA MET A 57 9.16 5.78 -8.59
C MET A 57 10.24 6.34 -7.67
N GLU A 58 10.13 7.64 -7.41
CA GLU A 58 10.84 8.32 -6.34
C GLU A 58 10.03 8.15 -5.06
N ILE A 59 10.64 7.54 -4.05
CA ILE A 59 9.98 7.32 -2.76
C ILE A 59 10.49 8.38 -1.81
N ARG A 60 9.58 9.19 -1.26
CA ARG A 60 9.93 10.16 -0.20
C ARG A 60 10.23 9.41 1.08
N GLU A 61 11.41 9.64 1.66
CA GLU A 61 11.81 8.95 2.89
C GLU A 61 10.88 9.31 4.06
N ARG A 62 10.67 8.33 4.97
CA ARG A 62 9.93 8.44 6.25
C ARG A 62 8.40 8.55 6.16
N ARG A 63 7.77 8.15 5.05
CA ARG A 63 6.31 7.99 4.99
C ARG A 63 5.88 6.54 5.21
N LEU A 64 4.65 6.35 5.66
CA LEU A 64 3.98 5.05 5.62
C LEU A 64 3.50 4.80 4.19
N PHE A 65 3.63 3.56 3.71
CA PHE A 65 3.22 3.19 2.36
C PHE A 65 2.11 2.14 2.39
N ASN A 66 1.23 2.19 1.39
CA ASN A 66 0.18 1.21 1.18
C ASN A 66 0.12 0.79 -0.30
N LEU A 67 -0.27 -0.46 -0.53
CA LEU A 67 -0.53 -1.01 -1.87
C LEU A 67 -2.02 -1.28 -1.96
N ASP A 68 -2.72 -0.47 -2.75
CA ASP A 68 -4.18 -0.56 -2.84
C ASP A 68 -4.72 -0.11 -4.20
N VAL A 69 -5.97 -0.49 -4.47
CA VAL A 69 -6.71 -0.14 -5.67
C VAL A 69 -7.79 0.88 -5.30
N PRO A 70 -7.86 2.04 -5.98
CA PRO A 70 -8.95 2.99 -5.76
C PRO A 70 -10.26 2.39 -6.26
N GLU A 71 -11.25 2.24 -5.37
CA GLU A 71 -12.55 1.67 -5.71
C GLU A 71 -13.69 2.60 -5.28
N SER A 72 -14.69 2.77 -6.14
CA SER A 72 -15.93 3.50 -5.85
C SER A 72 -16.91 2.65 -5.06
N ARG A 73 -16.49 2.12 -3.91
CA ARG A 73 -17.32 1.33 -3.00
C ARG A 73 -17.36 1.93 -1.61
N ARG A 74 -18.33 1.48 -0.80
CA ARG A 74 -18.38 1.81 0.62
C ARG A 74 -17.17 1.18 1.32
N CYS A 75 -16.24 2.01 1.77
CA CYS A 75 -15.05 1.57 2.50
C CYS A 75 -15.37 1.38 3.98
N TYR A 76 -14.86 0.30 4.57
CA TYR A 76 -14.84 0.09 6.01
C TYR A 76 -13.45 0.43 6.54
N ILE A 77 -13.38 1.27 7.56
CA ILE A 77 -12.11 1.64 8.19
C ILE A 77 -11.92 0.83 9.47
N LYS A 78 -10.73 0.25 9.65
CA LYS A 78 -10.31 -0.32 10.94
C LYS A 78 -9.37 0.68 11.61
N VAL A 79 -9.85 1.34 12.65
CA VAL A 79 -9.05 2.31 13.41
C VAL A 79 -8.30 1.59 14.53
N ARG A 80 -7.01 1.89 14.65
CA ARG A 80 -6.19 1.57 15.82
C ARG A 80 -5.55 2.86 16.31
N THR A 81 -5.59 3.08 17.61
CA THR A 81 -5.01 4.25 18.25
C THR A 81 -3.81 3.85 19.10
N TYR A 82 -2.78 4.69 19.09
CA TYR A 82 -1.52 4.45 19.76
C TYR A 82 -1.13 5.69 20.57
N ARG A 83 -0.37 5.52 21.65
CA ARG A 83 0.10 6.64 22.48
C ARG A 83 1.16 7.52 21.81
N SER A 84 1.82 7.03 20.75
CA SER A 84 2.83 7.76 20.01
C SER A 84 2.81 7.42 18.53
N GLU A 85 3.43 8.28 17.72
CA GLU A 85 3.65 8.09 16.27
C GLU A 85 4.63 6.95 15.93
N ARG A 86 5.09 6.17 16.93
CA ARG A 86 5.92 4.98 16.71
C ARG A 86 5.09 3.73 16.40
N TYR A 87 3.77 3.80 16.58
CA TYR A 87 2.82 2.72 16.30
C TYR A 87 3.21 1.35 16.92
N LEU A 88 3.86 1.37 18.09
CA LEU A 88 4.32 0.15 18.75
C LEU A 88 3.12 -0.66 19.29
N PRO A 89 3.08 -1.99 19.12
CA PRO A 89 1.98 -2.81 19.65
C PRO A 89 1.74 -2.62 21.15
N SER A 90 2.80 -2.42 21.93
CA SER A 90 2.74 -2.17 23.38
C SER A 90 2.12 -0.81 23.74
N GLU A 91 2.00 0.11 22.79
CA GLU A 91 1.45 1.44 22.97
C GLU A 91 0.02 1.57 22.43
N GLN A 92 -0.59 0.48 21.94
CA GLN A 92 -1.96 0.50 21.43
C GLN A 92 -2.96 0.75 22.58
N VAL A 93 -3.91 1.66 22.36
CA VAL A 93 -4.96 2.01 23.33
C VAL A 93 -6.34 1.55 22.85
N ALA A 94 -7.26 1.34 23.81
CA ALA A 94 -8.63 0.91 23.57
C ALA A 94 -9.63 1.93 24.16
N GLY A 95 -10.90 1.82 23.77
CA GLY A 95 -11.98 2.69 24.28
C GLY A 95 -11.91 4.13 23.77
N VAL A 96 -11.22 4.38 22.66
CA VAL A 96 -11.12 5.70 22.07
C VAL A 96 -12.40 6.04 21.29
N VAL A 97 -12.94 7.23 21.54
CA VAL A 97 -14.03 7.80 20.76
C VAL A 97 -13.44 8.50 19.55
N VAL A 98 -13.86 8.08 18.35
CA VAL A 98 -13.49 8.72 17.09
C VAL A 98 -14.70 9.49 16.59
N SER A 99 -14.60 10.81 16.57
CA SER A 99 -15.60 11.70 15.95
C SER A 99 -15.12 12.13 14.57
N VAL A 100 -16.06 12.25 13.63
CA VAL A 100 -15.84 12.76 12.27
C VAL A 100 -16.00 14.28 12.26
#